data_AF-A9YTQ7-F1
#
_entry.id   AF-A9YTQ7-F1
#
_cell.length_a   1.000
_cell.length_b   1.000
_cell.length_c   1.000
_cell.angle_alpha   90.00
_cell.angle_beta   90.00
_cell.angle_gamma   90.00
#
_symmetry.space_group_name_H-M   'P 1'
#
loop_
_entity.id
_entity.type
_entity.pdbx_description
1 polymer ?
#
loop_
_entity_poly.entity_id
_entity_poly.type
_entity_poly.pdbx_seq_one_letter_code
_entity_poly.pdbx_strand_id
1 'polypeptide(L)'
;TYMDQLLLNYFKNSLYGIAVYERVEKDRYRFVLYNTTGRKMDGVPDIDYEGKFIEDLFPNVHEFGIFEKLEEVFKTGIPQEHQLKTYKISDDHYLYRTNKIQKLSNGYMVCQYHDESKIFDLTDRLVQDYETFENIFNYSEYKVKGDFSIVHQLIQVLLKKQPSDELKKINTHIKNIEDKIDALSSSISRGMKKIKQEV
;
A
#
# COMPACT_ATOMS: atom_id res chain seq x y z
N THR A 1 19.36 -26.07 -24.78
CA THR A 1 20.41 -25.11 -25.18
C THR A 1 20.88 -24.32 -23.96
N TYR A 2 22.06 -23.71 -23.96
CA TYR A 2 22.54 -22.84 -22.86
C TYR A 2 21.54 -21.73 -22.49
N MET A 3 20.87 -21.15 -23.49
CA MET A 3 19.80 -20.17 -23.28
C MET A 3 18.65 -20.71 -22.42
N ASP A 4 18.21 -21.95 -22.65
CA ASP A 4 17.12 -22.55 -21.88
C ASP A 4 17.49 -22.72 -20.41
N GLN A 5 18.75 -23.04 -20.12
CA GLN A 5 19.25 -23.13 -18.75
C GLN A 5 19.25 -21.77 -18.05
N LEU A 6 19.65 -20.70 -18.73
CA LEU A 6 19.60 -19.34 -18.18
C LEU A 6 18.17 -18.88 -17.90
N LEU A 7 17.25 -19.11 -18.84
CA LEU A 7 15.84 -18.76 -18.68
C LEU A 7 15.17 -19.57 -17.56
N LEU A 8 15.47 -20.86 -17.47
CA LEU A 8 14.98 -21.71 -16.38
C LEU A 8 15.53 -21.26 -15.02
N ASN A 9 16.79 -20.83 -14.97
CA ASN A 9 17.38 -20.29 -13.76
C ASN A 9 16.69 -18.99 -13.31
N TYR A 10 16.40 -18.07 -14.25
CA TYR A 10 15.63 -16.86 -13.96
C TYR A 10 14.22 -17.19 -13.46
N PHE A 11 13.52 -18.08 -14.16
CA PHE A 11 12.16 -18.53 -13.81
C PHE A 11 12.09 -19.08 -12.38
N LYS A 12 13.05 -19.94 -12.01
CA LYS A 12 13.11 -20.59 -10.68
C LYS A 12 13.43 -19.62 -9.54
N ASN A 13 14.26 -18.61 -9.79
CA ASN A 13 14.74 -17.66 -8.77
C ASN A 13 14.03 -16.31 -8.80
N SER A 14 12.99 -16.15 -9.62
CA SER A 14 12.24 -14.90 -9.70
C SER A 14 11.50 -14.62 -8.39
N LEU A 15 11.48 -13.34 -8.00
CA LEU A 15 10.66 -12.84 -6.88
C LEU A 15 9.16 -12.79 -7.23
N TYR A 16 8.82 -12.94 -8.50
CA TYR A 16 7.45 -13.02 -8.97
C TYR A 16 6.99 -14.46 -9.04
N GLY A 17 5.72 -14.70 -8.74
CA GLY A 17 5.02 -15.90 -9.18
C GLY A 17 4.92 -15.90 -10.70
N ILE A 18 5.27 -17.02 -11.33
CA ILE A 18 5.17 -17.20 -12.78
C ILE A 18 4.50 -18.54 -13.04
N ALA A 19 3.35 -18.50 -13.71
CA ALA A 19 2.62 -19.65 -14.20
C ALA A 19 2.46 -19.56 -15.73
N VAL A 20 2.63 -20.69 -16.41
CA VAL A 20 2.45 -20.83 -17.85
C VAL A 20 1.36 -21.84 -18.10
N TYR A 21 0.40 -21.47 -18.94
CA TYR A 21 -0.78 -22.25 -19.24
C TYR A 21 -0.88 -22.56 -20.72
N GLU A 22 -1.29 -23.78 -21.03
CA GLU A 22 -1.84 -24.15 -22.32
C GLU A 22 -3.36 -24.02 -22.27
N ARG A 23 -3.92 -23.34 -23.27
CA ARG A 23 -5.38 -23.28 -23.43
C ARG A 23 -5.86 -24.51 -24.19
N VAL A 24 -6.64 -25.36 -23.53
CA VAL A 24 -7.19 -26.59 -24.12
C VAL A 24 -8.51 -26.30 -24.82
N GLU A 25 -9.38 -25.55 -24.16
CA GLU A 25 -10.63 -25.03 -24.71
C GLU A 25 -10.97 -23.69 -24.02
N LYS A 26 -12.13 -23.12 -24.34
CA LYS A 26 -12.54 -21.85 -23.73
C LYS A 26 -12.65 -22.02 -22.21
N ASP A 27 -12.05 -21.09 -21.47
CA ASP A 27 -12.03 -21.04 -20.00
C ASP A 27 -11.37 -22.27 -19.35
N ARG A 28 -10.65 -23.10 -20.14
CA ARG A 28 -10.04 -24.33 -19.66
C ARG A 28 -8.55 -24.37 -19.97
N TYR A 29 -7.77 -24.24 -18.91
CA TYR A 29 -6.34 -24.01 -18.99
C TYR A 29 -5.59 -25.05 -18.16
N ARG A 30 -4.49 -25.54 -18.71
CA ARG A 30 -3.65 -26.55 -18.09
C ARG A 30 -2.29 -26.00 -17.77
N PHE A 31 -1.76 -26.27 -16.58
CA PHE A 31 -0.42 -25.85 -16.21
C PHE A 31 0.64 -26.56 -17.05
N VAL A 32 1.53 -25.75 -17.64
CA VAL A 32 2.73 -26.18 -18.35
C VAL A 32 3.96 -25.95 -17.48
N LEU A 33 4.06 -24.78 -16.86
CA LEU A 33 5.15 -24.45 -15.93
C LEU A 33 4.58 -23.66 -14.76
N TYR A 34 5.14 -23.88 -13.57
CA TYR A 34 4.78 -23.12 -12.39
C TYR A 34 5.97 -22.99 -11.45
N ASN A 35 6.44 -21.75 -11.23
CA ASN A 35 7.66 -21.54 -10.46
C ASN A 35 7.44 -21.73 -8.96
N THR A 36 8.55 -21.95 -8.25
CA THR A 36 8.53 -22.18 -6.80
C THR A 36 7.96 -20.98 -6.04
N THR A 37 8.24 -19.75 -6.48
CA THR A 37 7.74 -18.54 -5.83
C THR A 37 6.22 -18.43 -5.92
N GLY A 38 5.64 -18.66 -7.10
CA GLY A 38 4.19 -18.63 -7.29
C GLY A 38 3.49 -19.71 -6.48
N ARG A 39 4.00 -20.95 -6.49
CA ARG A 39 3.48 -22.03 -5.66
C ARG A 39 3.49 -21.72 -4.17
N LYS A 40 4.56 -21.09 -3.68
CA LYS A 40 4.65 -20.64 -2.28
C LYS A 40 3.64 -19.54 -1.98
N MET A 41 3.51 -18.55 -2.87
CA MET A 41 2.52 -17.46 -2.74
C MET A 41 1.08 -17.99 -2.71
N ASP A 42 0.80 -19.07 -3.43
CA ASP A 42 -0.50 -19.72 -3.49
C ASP A 42 -0.70 -20.82 -2.43
N GLY A 43 0.26 -21.00 -1.51
CA GLY A 43 0.15 -21.97 -0.41
C GLY A 43 0.26 -23.43 -0.84
N VAL A 44 0.78 -23.71 -2.04
CA VAL A 44 0.87 -25.04 -2.65
C VAL A 44 2.31 -25.41 -3.06
N PRO A 45 3.32 -25.28 -2.17
CA PRO A 45 4.74 -25.41 -2.53
C PRO A 45 5.11 -26.77 -3.16
N ASP A 46 4.47 -27.84 -2.69
CA ASP A 46 4.77 -29.22 -3.06
C ASP A 46 3.74 -29.84 -4.02
N ILE A 47 2.84 -29.01 -4.57
CA ILE A 47 1.82 -29.51 -5.48
C ILE A 47 2.48 -29.97 -6.79
N ASP A 48 2.10 -31.16 -7.20
CA ASP A 48 2.28 -31.62 -8.56
C ASP A 48 1.25 -30.90 -9.44
N TYR A 49 1.73 -30.01 -10.31
CA TYR A 49 0.89 -29.16 -11.15
C TYR A 49 0.87 -29.61 -12.62
N GLU A 50 1.86 -30.38 -13.05
CA GLU A 50 2.11 -30.58 -14.47
C GLU A 50 0.93 -31.30 -15.12
N GLY A 51 0.37 -30.69 -16.17
CA GLY A 51 -0.76 -31.27 -16.87
C GLY A 51 -2.11 -31.20 -16.13
N LYS A 52 -2.19 -30.58 -14.95
CA LYS A 52 -3.46 -30.36 -14.24
C LYS A 52 -4.15 -29.08 -14.68
N PHE A 53 -5.48 -29.07 -14.60
CA PHE A 53 -6.25 -27.87 -14.88
C PHE A 53 -6.18 -26.89 -13.71
N ILE A 54 -6.40 -25.60 -13.98
CA ILE A 54 -6.34 -24.56 -12.94
C ILE A 54 -7.42 -24.83 -11.88
N GLU A 55 -8.62 -25.15 -12.30
CA GLU A 55 -9.78 -25.43 -11.45
C GLU A 55 -9.60 -26.68 -10.56
N ASP A 56 -8.81 -27.67 -11.01
CA ASP A 56 -8.51 -28.87 -10.22
C ASP A 56 -7.63 -28.54 -9.00
N LEU A 57 -6.73 -27.57 -9.16
CA LEU A 57 -5.81 -27.12 -8.10
C LEU A 57 -6.40 -25.97 -7.28
N PHE A 58 -7.24 -25.15 -7.90
CA PHE A 58 -7.82 -23.94 -7.31
C PHE A 58 -9.32 -23.85 -7.62
N PRO A 59 -10.19 -24.53 -6.86
CA PRO A 59 -11.62 -24.61 -7.16
C PRO A 59 -12.33 -23.24 -7.21
N ASN A 60 -11.86 -22.29 -6.40
CA ASN A 60 -12.44 -20.94 -6.31
C ASN A 60 -11.93 -19.99 -7.41
N VAL A 61 -11.15 -20.49 -8.37
CA VAL A 61 -10.47 -19.64 -9.36
C VAL A 61 -11.41 -18.89 -10.31
N HIS A 62 -12.62 -19.40 -10.50
CA HIS A 62 -13.66 -18.72 -11.26
C HIS A 62 -14.10 -17.41 -10.61
N GLU A 63 -14.14 -17.34 -9.28
CA GLU A 63 -14.54 -16.13 -8.54
C GLU A 63 -13.47 -15.02 -8.63
N PHE A 64 -12.21 -15.39 -8.91
CA PHE A 64 -11.12 -14.43 -9.10
C PHE A 64 -11.14 -13.72 -10.46
N GLY A 65 -11.99 -14.15 -11.41
CA GLY A 65 -12.13 -13.52 -12.73
C GLY A 65 -10.87 -13.57 -13.59
N ILE A 66 -9.99 -14.55 -13.36
CA ILE A 66 -8.74 -14.69 -14.14
C ILE A 66 -9.00 -15.23 -15.56
N PHE A 67 -9.99 -16.10 -15.73
CA PHE A 67 -10.32 -16.71 -17.02
C PHE A 67 -10.77 -15.68 -18.06
N GLU A 68 -11.60 -14.72 -17.67
CA GLU A 68 -12.07 -13.65 -18.56
C GLU A 68 -10.90 -12.91 -19.23
N LYS A 69 -9.86 -12.61 -18.44
CA LYS A 69 -8.65 -11.94 -18.92
C LYS A 69 -7.77 -12.85 -19.74
N LEU A 70 -7.61 -14.11 -19.31
CA LEU A 70 -6.87 -15.10 -20.08
C LEU A 70 -7.49 -15.24 -21.48
N GLU A 71 -8.82 -15.26 -21.59
CA GLU A 71 -9.53 -15.30 -22.86
C GLU A 71 -9.36 -14.01 -23.67
N GLU A 72 -9.43 -12.84 -23.04
CA GLU A 72 -9.23 -11.57 -23.72
C GLU A 72 -7.82 -11.44 -24.31
N VAL A 73 -6.79 -11.72 -23.52
CA VAL A 73 -5.38 -11.72 -23.98
C VAL A 73 -5.16 -12.82 -25.01
N PHE A 74 -5.79 -14.00 -24.85
CA PHE A 74 -5.66 -15.07 -25.83
C PHE A 74 -6.21 -14.67 -27.21
N LYS A 75 -7.36 -13.99 -27.25
CA LYS A 75 -8.02 -13.51 -28.47
C LYS A 75 -7.28 -12.35 -29.12
N THR A 76 -6.89 -11.36 -28.33
CA THR A 76 -6.31 -10.09 -28.84
C THR A 76 -4.81 -10.19 -29.06
N GLY A 77 -4.11 -11.03 -28.29
CA GLY A 77 -2.64 -11.07 -28.22
C GLY A 77 -2.04 -9.88 -27.49
N ILE A 78 -2.84 -8.92 -27.02
CA ILE A 78 -2.38 -7.72 -26.33
C ILE A 78 -2.15 -8.05 -24.85
N PRO A 79 -0.93 -7.86 -24.30
CA PRO A 79 -0.69 -8.09 -22.89
C PRO A 79 -1.55 -7.19 -22.00
N GLN A 80 -2.01 -7.73 -20.87
CA GLN A 80 -2.73 -6.97 -19.85
C GLN A 80 -1.91 -6.86 -18.57
N GLU A 81 -1.82 -5.65 -18.04
CA GLU A 81 -1.24 -5.36 -16.72
C GLU A 81 -2.35 -4.91 -15.78
N HIS A 82 -2.45 -5.55 -14.63
CA HIS A 82 -3.34 -5.15 -13.55
C HIS A 82 -2.53 -4.54 -12.44
N GLN A 83 -2.64 -3.22 -12.34
CA GLN A 83 -2.13 -2.42 -11.24
C GLN A 83 -2.99 -2.79 -10.01
N LEU A 84 -2.45 -3.66 -9.15
CA LEU A 84 -2.99 -4.12 -7.86
C LEU A 84 -4.47 -4.58 -7.87
N LYS A 85 -4.71 -5.89 -7.79
CA LYS A 85 -6.04 -6.46 -7.53
C LYS A 85 -6.15 -7.03 -6.12
N THR A 86 -7.27 -6.77 -5.48
CA THR A 86 -7.66 -7.37 -4.21
C THR A 86 -8.53 -8.59 -4.47
N TYR A 87 -8.17 -9.73 -3.89
CA TYR A 87 -8.92 -10.98 -3.98
C TYR A 87 -9.37 -11.37 -2.57
N LYS A 88 -10.68 -11.55 -2.36
CA LYS A 88 -11.21 -12.02 -1.08
C LYS A 88 -10.92 -13.53 -0.95
N ILE A 89 -10.20 -13.93 0.10
CA ILE A 89 -9.94 -15.35 0.40
C ILE A 89 -10.90 -15.85 1.49
N SER A 90 -11.23 -15.01 2.48
CA SER A 90 -12.25 -15.27 3.51
C SER A 90 -12.86 -13.95 3.99
N ASP A 91 -13.76 -13.99 4.97
CA ASP A 91 -14.51 -12.80 5.42
C ASP A 91 -13.62 -11.62 5.80
N ASP A 92 -12.49 -11.88 6.45
CA ASP A 92 -11.55 -10.83 6.90
C ASP A 92 -10.17 -10.89 6.23
N HIS A 93 -9.97 -11.77 5.24
CA HIS A 93 -8.66 -11.93 4.59
C HIS A 93 -8.73 -11.63 3.10
N TYR A 94 -7.90 -10.67 2.70
CA TYR A 94 -7.74 -10.24 1.32
C TYR A 94 -6.31 -10.45 0.87
N LEU A 95 -6.15 -10.73 -0.42
CA LEU A 95 -4.87 -10.89 -1.08
C LEU A 95 -4.69 -9.78 -2.09
N TYR A 96 -3.59 -9.04 -1.98
CA TYR A 96 -3.29 -7.91 -2.86
C TYR A 96 -2.21 -8.34 -3.84
N ARG A 97 -2.52 -8.41 -5.14
CA ARG A 97 -1.55 -8.83 -6.16
C ARG A 97 -1.55 -7.97 -7.39
N THR A 98 -0.37 -7.56 -7.82
CA THR A 98 -0.13 -7.13 -9.21
C THR A 98 -0.12 -8.37 -10.10
N ASN A 99 -0.69 -8.26 -11.31
CA ASN A 99 -0.75 -9.38 -12.26
C ASN A 99 -0.48 -8.88 -13.68
N LYS A 100 0.39 -9.56 -14.42
CA LYS A 100 0.63 -9.35 -15.83
C LYS A 100 0.35 -10.63 -16.60
N ILE A 101 -0.48 -10.53 -17.63
CA ILE A 101 -0.88 -11.65 -18.48
C ILE A 101 -0.42 -11.35 -19.90
N GLN A 102 0.23 -12.32 -20.53
CA GLN A 102 0.67 -12.21 -21.92
C GLN A 102 0.54 -13.54 -22.65
N LYS A 103 0.42 -13.48 -23.97
CA LYS A 103 0.40 -14.66 -24.86
C LYS A 103 1.76 -14.81 -25.54
N LEU A 104 2.34 -15.99 -25.47
CA LEU A 104 3.54 -16.36 -26.21
C LEU A 104 3.21 -16.69 -27.66
N SER A 105 4.23 -16.67 -28.54
CA SER A 105 4.07 -16.98 -29.97
C SER A 105 3.53 -18.39 -30.25
N ASN A 106 3.78 -19.34 -29.34
CA ASN A 106 3.24 -20.70 -29.41
C ASN A 106 1.80 -20.84 -28.86
N GLY A 107 1.18 -19.73 -28.42
CA GLY A 107 -0.18 -19.71 -27.91
C GLY A 107 -0.31 -19.93 -26.40
N TYR A 108 0.79 -20.21 -25.69
CA TYR A 108 0.75 -20.35 -24.24
C TYR A 108 0.54 -19.01 -23.55
N MET A 109 -0.22 -19.04 -22.45
CA MET A 109 -0.48 -17.88 -21.62
C MET A 109 0.54 -17.84 -20.48
N VAL A 110 1.13 -16.69 -20.22
CA VAL A 110 2.02 -16.48 -19.07
C VAL A 110 1.37 -15.49 -18.14
N CYS A 111 1.21 -15.91 -16.89
CA CYS A 111 0.79 -15.05 -15.79
C CYS A 111 1.98 -14.82 -14.86
N GLN A 112 2.36 -13.56 -14.70
CA GLN A 112 3.33 -13.11 -13.71
C GLN A 112 2.61 -12.32 -12.62
N TYR A 113 2.92 -12.55 -11.36
CA TYR A 113 2.27 -11.85 -10.25
C TYR A 113 3.20 -11.65 -9.05
N HIS A 114 2.91 -10.64 -8.25
CA HIS A 114 3.59 -10.36 -7.00
C HIS A 114 2.58 -10.16 -5.88
N ASP A 115 2.92 -10.63 -4.68
CA ASP A 115 2.13 -10.38 -3.48
C ASP A 115 2.55 -9.04 -2.88
N GLU A 116 1.61 -8.10 -2.90
CA GLU A 116 1.77 -6.71 -2.45
C GLU A 116 1.12 -6.49 -1.08
N SER A 117 0.60 -7.55 -0.44
CA SER A 117 -0.16 -7.44 0.82
C SER A 117 0.67 -6.76 1.91
N LYS A 118 1.96 -7.07 2.00
CA LYS A 118 2.87 -6.41 2.97
C LYS A 118 3.05 -4.91 2.69
N ILE A 119 3.12 -4.51 1.43
CA ILE A 119 3.25 -3.10 1.06
C ILE A 119 1.96 -2.38 1.43
N PHE A 120 0.81 -2.98 1.11
CA PHE A 120 -0.50 -2.46 1.49
C PHE A 120 -0.63 -2.28 3.01
N ASP A 121 -0.28 -3.30 3.81
CA ASP A 121 -0.33 -3.24 5.28
C ASP A 121 0.58 -2.13 5.86
N LEU A 122 1.75 -1.93 5.27
CA LEU A 122 2.67 -0.87 5.68
C LEU A 122 2.13 0.51 5.32
N THR A 123 1.53 0.66 4.14
CA THR A 123 0.87 1.91 3.73
C THR A 123 -0.33 2.22 4.60
N ASP A 124 -1.19 1.24 4.87
CA ASP A 124 -2.36 1.42 5.75
C ASP A 124 -1.94 1.81 7.17
N ARG A 125 -0.92 1.15 7.72
CA ARG A 125 -0.34 1.55 9.02
C ARG A 125 0.22 2.96 9.00
N LEU A 126 0.92 3.34 7.93
CA LEU A 126 1.48 4.69 7.79
C LEU A 126 0.37 5.76 7.80
N VAL A 127 -0.75 5.50 7.12
CA VAL A 127 -1.94 6.36 7.14
C VAL A 127 -2.48 6.49 8.56
N GLN A 128 -2.67 5.38 9.28
CA GLN A 128 -3.18 5.38 10.65
C GLN A 128 -2.25 6.12 11.64
N ASP A 129 -0.95 5.88 11.53
CA ASP A 129 0.07 6.56 12.35
C ASP A 129 0.06 8.07 12.06
N TYR A 130 -0.09 8.47 10.79
CA TYR A 130 -0.21 9.86 10.38
C TYR A 130 -1.44 10.53 10.97
N GLU A 131 -2.62 9.91 10.87
CA GLU A 131 -3.87 10.43 11.45
C GLU A 131 -3.78 10.55 12.98
N THR A 132 -3.17 9.56 13.62
CA THR A 132 -2.93 9.57 15.08
C THR A 132 -2.04 10.75 15.46
N PHE A 133 -0.94 10.96 14.74
CA PHE A 133 -0.06 12.10 14.95
C PHE A 133 -0.78 13.43 14.73
N GLU A 134 -1.56 13.57 13.65
CA GLU A 134 -2.34 14.77 13.34
C GLU A 134 -3.29 15.13 14.49
N ASN A 135 -4.00 14.15 15.02
CA ASN A 135 -4.92 14.35 16.14
C ASN A 135 -4.20 14.78 17.43
N ILE A 136 -3.09 14.11 17.78
CA ILE A 136 -2.30 14.45 18.98
C ILE A 136 -1.73 15.86 18.86
N PHE A 137 -1.21 16.20 17.68
CA PHE A 137 -0.62 17.51 17.41
C PHE A 137 -1.65 18.63 17.54
N ASN A 138 -2.79 18.51 16.84
CA ASN A 138 -3.86 19.51 16.88
C ASN A 138 -4.42 19.70 18.30
N TYR A 139 -4.60 18.62 19.05
CA TYR A 139 -5.02 18.69 20.45
C TYR A 139 -3.99 19.42 21.33
N SER A 140 -2.71 19.11 21.14
CA SER A 140 -1.62 19.74 21.89
C SER A 140 -1.51 21.23 21.57
N GLU A 141 -1.61 21.61 20.30
CA GLU A 141 -1.62 23.01 19.86
C GLU A 141 -2.78 23.78 20.50
N TYR A 142 -4.01 23.24 20.42
CA TYR A 142 -5.19 23.84 21.02
C TYR A 142 -5.02 24.06 22.53
N LYS A 143 -4.52 23.06 23.25
CA LYS A 143 -4.31 23.14 24.70
C LYS A 143 -3.28 24.20 25.07
N VAL A 144 -2.12 24.20 24.39
CA VAL A 144 -1.06 25.18 24.63
C VAL A 144 -1.58 26.61 24.39
N LYS A 145 -2.30 26.85 23.29
CA LYS A 145 -2.91 28.15 23.00
C LYS A 145 -3.93 28.59 24.05
N GLY A 146 -4.72 27.63 24.56
CA GLY A 146 -5.65 27.86 25.66
C GLY A 146 -4.93 28.33 26.92
N ASP A 147 -3.86 27.64 27.34
CA ASP A 147 -3.07 27.99 28.52
C ASP A 147 -2.45 29.39 28.39
N PHE A 148 -1.88 29.71 27.22
CA PHE A 148 -1.31 31.02 26.93
C PHE A 148 -2.36 32.14 26.96
N SER A 149 -3.55 31.90 26.40
CA SER A 149 -4.66 32.86 26.43
C SER A 149 -5.09 33.22 27.87
N ILE A 150 -5.11 32.23 28.77
CA ILE A 150 -5.39 32.44 30.20
C ILE A 150 -4.30 33.30 30.83
N VAL A 151 -3.03 32.96 30.61
CA VAL A 151 -1.89 33.71 31.15
C VAL A 151 -1.90 35.15 30.64
N HIS A 152 -2.16 35.37 29.35
CA HIS A 152 -2.27 36.69 28.77
C HIS A 152 -3.37 37.52 29.45
N GLN A 153 -4.55 36.95 29.64
CA GLN A 153 -5.67 37.63 30.30
C GLN A 153 -5.33 38.00 31.75
N LEU A 154 -4.67 37.13 32.51
CA LEU A 154 -4.22 37.41 33.88
C LEU A 154 -3.23 38.57 33.92
N ILE A 155 -2.24 38.58 33.02
CA ILE A 155 -1.25 39.66 32.92
C ILE A 155 -1.92 40.99 32.58
N GLN A 156 -2.89 41.00 31.65
CA GLN A 156 -3.63 42.21 31.31
C GLN A 156 -4.41 42.76 32.51
N VAL A 157 -5.03 41.90 33.32
CA VAL A 157 -5.72 42.32 34.55
C VAL A 157 -4.72 42.88 35.57
N LEU A 158 -3.56 42.24 35.76
CA LEU A 158 -2.53 42.71 36.67
C LEU A 158 -1.96 44.07 36.24
N LEU A 159 -1.64 44.24 34.95
CA LEU A 159 -1.16 45.50 34.39
C LEU A 159 -2.15 46.65 34.59
N LYS A 160 -3.46 46.39 34.50
CA LYS A 160 -4.50 47.39 34.77
C LYS A 160 -4.60 47.77 36.24
N LYS A 161 -4.39 46.81 37.16
CA LYS A 161 -4.50 47.04 38.60
C LYS A 161 -3.23 47.64 39.22
N GLN A 162 -2.06 47.16 38.82
CA GLN A 162 -0.75 47.58 39.32
C GLN A 162 0.26 47.59 38.16
N PRO A 163 0.37 48.70 37.44
CA PRO A 163 1.33 48.81 36.34
C PRO A 163 2.76 48.70 36.87
N SER A 164 3.54 47.76 36.35
CA SER A 164 4.98 47.68 36.59
C SER A 164 5.74 47.40 35.29
N ASP A 165 6.96 47.93 35.18
CA ASP A 165 7.79 47.70 34.00
C ASP A 165 8.28 46.25 33.90
N GLU A 166 8.37 45.54 35.03
CA GLU A 166 8.63 44.10 35.07
C GLU A 166 7.47 43.30 34.45
N LEU A 167 6.22 43.62 34.79
CA LEU A 167 5.04 42.97 34.20
C LEU A 167 4.93 43.25 32.70
N LYS A 168 5.30 44.45 32.23
CA LYS A 168 5.38 44.76 30.80
C LYS A 168 6.43 43.92 30.09
N LYS A 169 7.61 43.73 30.69
CA LYS A 169 8.67 42.87 30.14
C LYS A 169 8.20 41.41 30.05
N ILE A 170 7.59 40.89 31.11
CA ILE A 170 7.02 39.52 31.12
C ILE A 170 5.98 39.37 30.02
N ASN A 171 5.05 40.32 29.88
CA ASN A 171 4.05 40.31 28.81
C ASN A 171 4.68 40.24 27.41
N THR A 172 5.72 41.03 27.17
CA THR A 172 6.47 41.01 25.91
C THR A 172 7.15 39.66 25.66
N HIS A 173 7.76 39.06 26.69
CA HIS A 173 8.38 37.74 26.55
C HIS A 173 7.37 36.64 26.25
N ILE A 174 6.20 36.65 26.90
CA ILE A 174 5.14 35.68 26.64
C ILE A 174 4.61 35.82 25.23
N LYS A 175 4.33 37.05 24.78
CA LYS A 175 3.92 37.31 23.39
C LYS A 175 4.95 36.77 22.38
N ASN A 176 6.23 37.01 22.63
CA ASN A 176 7.29 36.49 21.76
C ASN A 176 7.36 34.94 21.76
N ILE A 177 6.95 34.28 22.84
CA ILE A 177 6.87 32.81 22.91
C ILE A 177 5.66 32.32 22.11
N GLU A 178 4.48 32.94 22.28
CA GLU A 178 3.27 32.65 21.50
C GLU A 178 3.53 32.78 20.00
N ASP A 179 4.11 33.89 19.56
CA ASP A 179 4.44 34.13 18.15
C ASP A 179 5.35 33.02 17.56
N LYS A 180 6.30 32.52 18.37
CA LYS A 180 7.18 31.40 17.97
C LYS A 180 6.45 30.07 17.92
N ILE A 181 5.54 29.81 18.85
CA ILE A 181 4.70 28.60 18.87
C ILE A 181 3.79 28.59 17.65
N ASP A 182 3.20 29.74 17.28
CA ASP A 182 2.37 29.87 16.08
C ASP A 182 3.17 29.64 14.80
N ALA A 183 4.37 30.20 14.71
CA ALA A 183 5.26 29.98 13.58
C ALA A 183 5.69 28.51 13.44
N LEU A 184 5.99 27.85 14.57
CA LEU A 184 6.31 26.43 14.61
C LEU A 184 5.12 25.58 14.18
N SER A 185 3.94 25.83 14.76
CA SER A 185 2.72 25.07 14.47
C SER A 185 2.35 25.19 12.99
N SER A 186 2.36 26.41 12.46
CA SER A 186 2.14 26.66 11.03
C SER A 186 3.14 25.95 10.12
N SER A 187 4.37 25.76 10.57
CA SER A 187 5.40 25.03 9.81
C SER A 187 5.18 23.53 9.85
N ILE A 188 4.81 22.98 11.02
CA ILE A 188 4.46 21.57 11.19
C ILE A 188 3.21 21.23 10.37
N SER A 189 2.13 22.00 10.46
CA SER A 189 0.89 21.75 9.70
C SER A 189 1.12 21.82 8.18
N ARG A 190 2.01 22.70 7.71
CA ARG A 190 2.43 22.72 6.28
C ARG A 190 3.19 21.47 5.90
N GLY A 191 4.11 21.00 6.74
CA GLY A 191 4.85 19.75 6.53
C GLY A 191 3.92 18.55 6.49
N MET A 192 3.02 18.46 7.45
CA MET A 192 1.97 17.43 7.52
C MET A 192 1.13 17.42 6.24
N LYS A 193 0.66 18.58 5.77
CA LYS A 193 -0.14 18.66 4.54
C LYS A 193 0.59 18.16 3.30
N LYS A 194 1.92 18.36 3.22
CA LYS A 194 2.73 17.80 2.13
C LYS A 194 2.86 16.29 2.23
N ILE A 195 3.14 15.76 3.42
CA ILE A 195 3.24 14.32 3.65
C ILE A 195 1.93 13.61 3.29
N LYS A 196 0.77 14.21 3.65
CA LYS A 196 -0.57 13.68 3.29
C LYS A 196 -0.85 13.61 1.78
N GLN A 197 -0.09 14.32 0.96
CA GLN A 197 -0.21 14.24 -0.50
C GLN A 197 0.66 13.11 -1.09
N GLU A 198 1.62 12.61 -0.32
CA GLU A 198 2.58 11.58 -0.71
C GLU A 198 2.23 10.19 -0.13
N VAL A 199 1.37 10.16 0.90
CA VAL A 199 0.78 8.96 1.52
C VAL A 199 -0.63 8.77 0.98
#